data_AF-A0AB74U954-F1
#
_entry.id   AF-A0AB74U954-F1
#
_cell.length_a   1.000
_cell.length_b   1.000
_cell.length_c   1.000
_cell.angle_alpha   90.00
_cell.angle_beta   90.00
_cell.angle_gamma   90.00
#
_symmetry.space_group_name_H-M   'P 1'
#
loop_
_entity.id
_entity.type
_entity.pdbx_description
1 polymer ?
#
loop_
_entity_poly.entity_id
_entity_poly.type
_entity_poly.pdbx_seq_one_letter_code
_entity_poly.pdbx_strand_id
1 'polypeptide(L)'
;MKSPHQRESAELLLLCWVFANKHVPLDEDRRYLERLAARAHHRRDLETLLAAARRQDLGDVQLAAEVLTKEQSGPIIAFLRQAVVVATSDGALSLRNHHILRFLADLCGVSPDTLRAIYREVTGRALAAPEDLSHRSHWQPAEPEAEDTAEADTGSTQAHAGEPRASWRDRVRRLAENQWREHKQQQQWRRQQAQQAREREQQREAAAQAERERRAQAHAKRQAEAEAQQREQARQQAEAQAQRQREETAQRQRREQQQRQNQERQQQRHDQRQRQEQERQQQRERQQRRHEQEQRQRAGLQTPSYPIRRALIELELDANASPREIKLAYRRLAQRHHPDRFHGQSEWRITLASQRFQRIKNAYDLLMQHA
;
A
#
# COMPACT_ATOMS: atom_id res chain seq x y z
N MET A 1 -47.47 8.05 14.91
CA MET A 1 -47.14 8.15 13.48
C MET A 1 -47.43 6.80 12.85
N LYS A 2 -48.47 6.70 12.03
CA LYS A 2 -48.83 5.44 11.35
C LYS A 2 -47.80 5.22 10.23
N SER A 3 -47.02 4.15 10.28
CA SER A 3 -46.12 3.86 9.16
C SER A 3 -46.99 3.46 7.96
N PRO A 4 -46.78 4.05 6.77
CA PRO A 4 -47.61 3.79 5.58
C PRO A 4 -47.54 2.34 5.07
N HIS A 5 -46.74 1.49 5.71
CA HIS A 5 -46.47 0.11 5.32
C HIS A 5 -47.05 -0.94 6.29
N GLN A 6 -47.76 -0.53 7.36
CA GLN A 6 -48.28 -1.46 8.38
C GLN A 6 -49.26 -2.46 7.79
N ARG A 7 -50.18 -2.00 6.94
CA ARG A 7 -51.13 -2.85 6.24
C ARG A 7 -50.44 -3.86 5.33
N GLU A 8 -49.46 -3.43 4.54
CA GLU A 8 -48.76 -4.31 3.59
C GLU A 8 -47.97 -5.41 4.34
N SER A 9 -47.36 -5.08 5.48
CA SER A 9 -46.71 -6.07 6.35
C SER A 9 -47.72 -7.04 6.96
N ALA A 10 -48.90 -6.55 7.37
CA ALA A 10 -49.97 -7.38 7.93
C ALA A 10 -50.56 -8.33 6.89
N GLU A 11 -50.84 -7.85 5.67
CA GLU A 11 -51.27 -8.67 4.55
C GLU A 11 -50.24 -9.76 4.23
N LEU A 12 -48.95 -9.39 4.18
CA LEU A 12 -47.88 -10.35 3.93
C LEU A 12 -47.77 -11.41 5.04
N LEU A 13 -47.90 -11.03 6.32
CA LEU A 13 -47.88 -11.96 7.45
C LEU A 13 -49.05 -12.95 7.39
N LEU A 14 -50.26 -12.48 7.06
CA LEU A 14 -51.44 -13.33 6.89
C LEU A 14 -51.26 -14.31 5.72
N LEU A 15 -50.66 -13.87 4.60
CA LEU A 15 -50.32 -14.77 3.48
C LEU A 15 -49.25 -15.80 3.87
N CYS A 16 -48.24 -15.40 4.66
CA CYS A 16 -47.26 -16.33 5.25
C CYS A 16 -47.93 -17.36 6.17
N TRP A 17 -48.97 -16.96 6.90
CA TRP A 17 -49.76 -17.88 7.74
C TRP A 17 -50.59 -18.88 6.92
N VAL A 18 -51.19 -18.45 5.81
CA VAL A 18 -51.84 -19.36 4.84
C VAL A 18 -50.82 -20.36 4.28
N PHE A 19 -49.63 -19.88 3.92
CA PHE A 19 -48.54 -20.73 3.42
C PHE A 19 -48.05 -21.74 4.47
N ALA A 20 -47.93 -21.34 5.74
CA ALA A 20 -47.48 -22.21 6.82
C ALA A 20 -48.46 -23.37 7.13
N ASN A 21 -49.75 -23.23 6.79
CA ASN A 21 -50.79 -24.23 7.03
C ASN A 21 -51.14 -25.10 5.80
N LYS A 22 -50.30 -25.03 4.76
CA LYS A 22 -50.39 -25.92 3.60
C LYS A 22 -49.97 -27.35 3.94
N HIS A 23 -50.50 -28.32 3.19
CA HIS A 23 -50.06 -29.72 3.31
C HIS A 23 -48.65 -29.89 2.73
N VAL A 24 -48.37 -29.29 1.58
CA VAL A 24 -47.06 -29.35 0.92
C VAL A 24 -46.59 -27.94 0.57
N PRO A 25 -45.55 -27.40 1.22
CA PRO A 25 -44.96 -26.12 0.80
C PRO A 25 -44.17 -26.34 -0.50
N LEU A 26 -44.53 -25.61 -1.56
CA LEU A 26 -43.80 -25.64 -2.84
C LEU A 26 -42.82 -24.46 -2.93
N ASP A 27 -41.71 -24.66 -3.62
CA ASP A 27 -40.72 -23.59 -3.86
C ASP A 27 -41.31 -22.43 -4.70
N GLU A 28 -42.31 -22.74 -5.53
CA GLU A 28 -43.05 -21.75 -6.33
C GLU A 28 -43.85 -20.78 -5.46
N ASP A 29 -44.40 -21.26 -4.34
CA ASP A 29 -45.15 -20.44 -3.38
C ASP A 29 -44.23 -19.49 -2.64
N ARG A 30 -43.05 -19.98 -2.25
CA ARG A 30 -42.01 -19.16 -1.64
C ARG A 30 -41.58 -18.04 -2.58
N ARG A 31 -41.33 -18.36 -3.86
CA ARG A 31 -41.02 -17.35 -4.89
C ARG A 31 -42.18 -16.38 -5.14
N TYR A 32 -43.41 -16.83 -5.01
CA TYR A 32 -44.59 -15.96 -5.09
C TYR A 32 -44.64 -14.97 -3.92
N LEU A 33 -44.43 -15.44 -2.68
CA LEU A 33 -44.34 -14.59 -1.49
C LEU A 33 -43.15 -13.63 -1.55
N GLU A 34 -41.99 -14.06 -2.07
CA GLU A 34 -40.83 -13.19 -2.29
C GLU A 34 -41.13 -12.04 -3.26
N ARG A 35 -41.90 -12.31 -4.32
CA ARG A 35 -42.36 -11.27 -5.26
C ARG A 35 -43.33 -10.29 -4.60
N LEU A 36 -44.26 -10.79 -3.77
CA LEU A 36 -45.19 -9.94 -3.03
C LEU A 36 -44.46 -9.09 -1.98
N ALA A 37 -43.51 -9.67 -1.24
CA ALA A 37 -42.68 -8.96 -0.28
C ALA A 37 -41.80 -7.89 -0.93
N ALA A 38 -41.27 -8.15 -2.13
CA ALA A 38 -40.51 -7.16 -2.89
C ALA A 38 -41.38 -5.96 -3.33
N ARG A 39 -42.64 -6.20 -3.69
CA ARG A 39 -43.61 -5.15 -4.04
C ARG A 39 -44.01 -4.30 -2.82
N ALA A 40 -44.04 -4.91 -1.64
CA ALA A 40 -44.35 -4.26 -0.37
C ALA A 40 -43.10 -3.65 0.32
N HIS A 41 -41.93 -3.60 -0.33
CA HIS A 41 -40.65 -3.14 0.23
C HIS A 41 -40.14 -3.91 1.48
N HIS A 42 -40.75 -5.06 1.82
CA HIS A 42 -40.44 -5.89 3.01
C HIS A 42 -39.61 -7.14 2.69
N ARG A 43 -38.80 -7.11 1.62
CA ARG A 43 -38.05 -8.27 1.13
C ARG A 43 -37.09 -8.86 2.18
N ARG A 44 -36.54 -8.02 3.07
CA ARG A 44 -35.60 -8.45 4.13
C ARG A 44 -36.31 -9.05 5.35
N ASP A 45 -37.60 -8.76 5.51
CA ASP A 45 -38.38 -9.17 6.68
C ASP A 45 -39.19 -10.46 6.42
N LEU A 46 -39.27 -10.91 5.16
CA LEU A 46 -40.03 -12.11 4.77
C LEU A 46 -39.61 -13.38 5.53
N GLU A 47 -38.31 -13.62 5.73
CA GLU A 47 -37.83 -14.78 6.50
C GLU A 47 -38.29 -14.71 7.96
N THR A 48 -38.29 -13.52 8.54
CA THR A 48 -38.76 -13.27 9.92
C THR A 48 -40.26 -13.50 10.03
N LEU A 49 -41.05 -13.03 9.04
CA LEU A 49 -42.50 -13.24 9.00
C LEU A 49 -42.87 -14.71 8.76
N LEU A 50 -42.12 -15.42 7.90
CA LEU A 50 -42.29 -16.87 7.69
C LEU A 50 -41.93 -17.65 8.96
N ALA A 51 -40.87 -17.27 9.66
CA ALA A 51 -40.51 -17.88 10.94
C ALA A 51 -41.59 -17.63 12.00
N ALA A 52 -42.14 -16.41 12.08
CA ALA A 52 -43.26 -16.08 12.98
C ALA A 52 -44.52 -16.90 12.66
N ALA A 53 -44.93 -16.96 11.39
CA ALA A 53 -46.08 -17.72 10.94
C ALA A 53 -45.98 -19.23 11.25
N ARG A 54 -44.77 -19.81 11.15
CA ARG A 54 -44.51 -21.22 11.49
C ARG A 54 -44.55 -21.51 12.99
N ARG A 55 -44.29 -20.51 13.84
CA ARG A 55 -44.38 -20.65 15.30
C ARG A 55 -45.83 -20.74 15.81
N GLN A 56 -46.82 -20.50 14.94
CA GLN A 56 -48.25 -20.50 15.26
C GLN A 56 -48.61 -19.59 16.45
N ASP A 57 -47.84 -18.52 16.66
CA ASP A 57 -48.16 -17.53 17.69
C ASP A 57 -49.39 -16.73 17.24
N LEU A 58 -50.50 -16.90 17.95
CA LEU A 58 -51.77 -16.27 17.60
C LEU A 58 -51.74 -14.75 17.86
N GLY A 59 -50.81 -14.24 18.68
CA GLY A 59 -50.69 -12.81 18.99
C GLY A 59 -50.33 -11.98 17.75
N ASP A 60 -49.38 -12.45 16.95
CA ASP A 60 -48.93 -11.76 15.73
C ASP A 60 -50.02 -11.78 14.63
N VAL A 61 -50.74 -12.89 14.51
CA VAL A 61 -51.86 -13.04 13.57
C VAL A 61 -53.04 -12.15 13.97
N GLN A 62 -53.34 -12.08 15.27
CA GLN A 62 -54.38 -11.18 15.79
C GLN A 62 -54.02 -9.72 15.52
N LEU A 63 -52.79 -9.30 15.80
CA LEU A 63 -52.35 -7.94 15.54
C LEU A 63 -52.44 -7.59 14.05
N ALA A 64 -52.02 -8.50 13.16
CA ALA A 64 -52.17 -8.30 11.71
C ALA A 64 -53.63 -8.20 11.27
N ALA A 65 -54.52 -9.01 11.85
CA ALA A 65 -55.95 -8.94 11.59
C ALA A 65 -56.58 -7.62 12.08
N GLU A 66 -56.17 -7.12 13.24
CA GLU A 66 -56.57 -5.80 13.74
C GLU A 66 -56.10 -4.65 12.85
N VAL A 67 -54.87 -4.72 12.33
CA VAL A 67 -54.35 -3.73 11.39
C VAL A 67 -55.17 -3.75 10.09
N LEU A 68 -55.48 -4.94 9.56
CA LEU A 68 -56.26 -5.09 8.33
C LEU A 68 -57.69 -4.54 8.48
N THR A 69 -58.33 -4.74 9.63
CA THR A 69 -59.69 -4.23 9.92
C THR A 69 -59.73 -2.72 10.18
N LYS A 70 -58.68 -2.15 10.80
CA LYS A 70 -58.57 -0.71 11.07
C LYS A 70 -58.22 0.11 9.82
N GLU A 71 -57.51 -0.47 8.85
CA GLU A 71 -57.08 0.21 7.63
C GLU A 71 -57.70 -0.42 6.38
N GLN A 72 -59.02 -0.30 6.18
CA GLN A 72 -59.75 -0.91 5.04
C GLN A 72 -59.48 -0.27 3.66
N SER A 73 -58.64 0.76 3.55
CA SER A 73 -58.41 1.60 2.35
C SER A 73 -57.64 0.95 1.17
N GLY A 74 -57.95 -0.28 0.76
CA GLY A 74 -57.20 -1.00 -0.27
C GLY A 74 -57.97 -2.17 -0.89
N PRO A 75 -57.46 -2.78 -1.98
CA PRO A 75 -58.21 -3.77 -2.76
C PRO A 75 -58.28 -5.13 -2.03
N ILE A 76 -59.24 -5.26 -1.11
CA ILE A 76 -59.55 -6.48 -0.35
C ILE A 76 -59.69 -7.72 -1.25
N ILE A 77 -60.33 -7.55 -2.40
CA ILE A 77 -60.52 -8.63 -3.38
C ILE A 77 -59.17 -9.13 -3.92
N ALA A 78 -58.20 -8.23 -4.14
CA ALA A 78 -56.87 -8.62 -4.60
C ALA A 78 -56.11 -9.41 -3.53
N PHE A 79 -56.22 -9.01 -2.27
CA PHE A 79 -55.65 -9.76 -1.13
C PHE A 79 -56.26 -11.18 -1.03
N LEU A 80 -57.59 -11.31 -1.10
CA LEU A 80 -58.24 -12.62 -1.04
C LEU A 80 -57.86 -13.51 -2.23
N ARG A 81 -57.70 -12.94 -3.43
CA ARG A 81 -57.17 -13.69 -4.59
C ARG A 81 -55.77 -14.22 -4.33
N GLN A 82 -54.89 -13.39 -3.75
CA GLN A 82 -53.54 -13.82 -3.39
C GLN A 82 -53.56 -14.94 -2.35
N ALA A 83 -54.44 -14.85 -1.34
CA ALA A 83 -54.62 -15.89 -0.33
C ALA A 83 -55.09 -17.21 -0.94
N VAL A 84 -56.05 -17.18 -1.87
CA VAL A 84 -56.51 -18.38 -2.60
C VAL A 84 -55.39 -18.99 -3.44
N VAL A 85 -54.62 -18.18 -4.17
CA VAL A 85 -53.49 -18.67 -4.97
C VAL A 85 -52.49 -19.42 -4.08
N VAL A 86 -52.10 -18.83 -2.95
CA VAL A 86 -51.16 -19.45 -2.01
C VAL A 86 -51.74 -20.74 -1.41
N ALA A 87 -53.03 -20.73 -1.05
CA ALA A 87 -53.69 -21.86 -0.40
C ALA A 87 -53.89 -23.09 -1.30
N THR A 88 -53.92 -22.92 -2.63
CA THR A 88 -54.37 -23.93 -3.60
C THR A 88 -53.30 -24.39 -4.58
N SER A 89 -52.09 -23.84 -4.52
CA SER A 89 -51.03 -24.18 -5.47
C SER A 89 -50.48 -25.61 -5.33
N ASP A 90 -50.72 -26.30 -4.22
CA ASP A 90 -50.45 -27.74 -4.05
C ASP A 90 -51.63 -28.65 -4.48
N GLY A 91 -52.71 -28.07 -5.00
CA GLY A 91 -53.86 -28.78 -5.55
C GLY A 91 -55.10 -28.68 -4.66
N ALA A 92 -55.35 -29.71 -3.84
CA ALA A 92 -56.54 -29.75 -2.98
C ALA A 92 -56.34 -28.86 -1.73
N LEU A 93 -57.35 -28.04 -1.42
CA LEU A 93 -57.33 -27.13 -0.28
C LEU A 93 -57.28 -27.91 1.05
N SER A 94 -56.29 -27.62 1.91
CA SER A 94 -56.22 -28.22 3.25
C SER A 94 -57.42 -27.80 4.10
N LEU A 95 -57.88 -28.66 5.02
CA LEU A 95 -58.97 -28.33 5.95
C LEU A 95 -58.68 -27.03 6.73
N ARG A 96 -57.43 -26.85 7.18
CA ARG A 96 -56.99 -25.63 7.88
C ARG A 96 -57.11 -24.42 6.97
N ASN A 97 -56.58 -24.47 5.74
CA ASN A 97 -56.68 -23.36 4.79
C ASN A 97 -58.12 -23.09 4.38
N HIS A 98 -59.01 -24.09 4.44
CA HIS A 98 -60.43 -23.90 4.24
C HIS A 98 -61.02 -22.94 5.28
N HIS A 99 -60.74 -23.18 6.57
CA HIS A 99 -61.21 -22.28 7.63
C HIS A 99 -60.48 -20.94 7.62
N ILE A 100 -59.17 -20.92 7.31
CA ILE A 100 -58.39 -19.68 7.23
C ILE A 100 -58.92 -18.75 6.13
N LEU A 101 -59.24 -19.27 4.94
CA LEU A 101 -59.76 -18.43 3.85
C LEU A 101 -61.14 -17.85 4.18
N ARG A 102 -61.99 -18.60 4.89
CA ARG A 102 -63.28 -18.07 5.37
C ARG A 102 -63.10 -17.03 6.46
N PHE A 103 -62.22 -17.30 7.42
CA PHE A 103 -61.88 -16.33 8.46
C PHE A 103 -61.35 -15.02 7.85
N LEU A 104 -60.45 -15.10 6.86
CA LEU A 104 -59.95 -13.92 6.16
C LEU A 104 -61.04 -13.20 5.37
N ALA A 105 -61.99 -13.92 4.78
CA ALA A 105 -63.14 -13.31 4.09
C ALA A 105 -64.07 -12.59 5.08
N ASP A 106 -64.37 -13.21 6.22
CA ASP A 106 -65.17 -12.62 7.29
C ASP A 106 -64.50 -11.37 7.86
N LEU A 107 -63.18 -11.45 8.12
CA LEU A 107 -62.34 -10.33 8.56
C LEU A 107 -62.39 -9.15 7.58
N CYS A 108 -62.49 -9.45 6.29
CA CYS A 108 -62.57 -8.49 5.22
C CYS A 108 -63.99 -8.03 4.88
N GLY A 109 -65.02 -8.53 5.57
CA GLY A 109 -66.44 -8.22 5.29
C GLY A 109 -66.95 -8.76 3.95
N VAL A 110 -66.33 -9.80 3.41
CA VAL A 110 -66.68 -10.39 2.11
C VAL A 110 -67.63 -11.57 2.31
N SER A 111 -68.76 -11.58 1.59
CA SER A 111 -69.74 -12.65 1.73
C SER A 111 -69.20 -14.01 1.26
N PRO A 112 -69.69 -15.14 1.83
CA PRO A 112 -69.30 -16.47 1.38
C PRO A 112 -69.51 -16.72 -0.11
N ASP A 113 -70.57 -16.15 -0.70
CA ASP A 113 -70.83 -16.19 -2.15
C ASP A 113 -69.73 -15.52 -2.97
N THR A 114 -69.27 -14.36 -2.52
CA THR A 114 -68.20 -13.62 -3.17
C THR A 114 -66.88 -14.37 -3.05
N LEU A 115 -66.60 -14.98 -1.89
CA LEU A 115 -65.45 -15.86 -1.71
C LEU A 115 -65.51 -17.07 -2.64
N ARG A 116 -66.68 -17.71 -2.79
CA ARG A 116 -66.89 -18.82 -3.74
C ARG A 116 -66.62 -18.39 -5.19
N ALA A 117 -67.06 -17.19 -5.57
CA ALA A 117 -66.80 -16.63 -6.89
C ALA A 117 -65.30 -16.39 -7.13
N ILE A 118 -64.61 -15.76 -6.17
CA ILE A 118 -63.16 -15.52 -6.23
C ILE A 118 -62.40 -16.85 -6.32
N TYR A 119 -62.78 -17.84 -5.51
CA TYR A 119 -62.15 -19.16 -5.52
C TYR A 119 -62.33 -19.87 -6.86
N ARG A 120 -63.54 -19.82 -7.44
CA ARG A 120 -63.82 -20.40 -8.75
C ARG A 120 -63.07 -19.70 -9.87
N GLU A 121 -62.92 -18.39 -9.78
CA GLU A 121 -62.17 -17.62 -10.75
C GLU A 121 -60.68 -17.98 -10.74
N VAL A 122 -60.09 -18.19 -9.57
CA VAL A 122 -58.67 -18.53 -9.42
C VAL A 122 -58.37 -20.00 -9.74
N THR A 123 -59.22 -20.93 -9.28
CA THR A 123 -58.95 -22.38 -9.34
C THR A 123 -59.72 -23.12 -10.42
N GLY A 124 -60.74 -22.49 -11.02
CA GLY A 124 -61.71 -23.14 -11.91
C GLY A 124 -62.70 -24.08 -11.20
N ARG A 125 -62.58 -24.29 -9.88
CA ARG A 125 -63.39 -25.24 -9.10
C ARG A 125 -64.31 -24.51 -8.13
N ALA A 126 -65.44 -25.12 -7.77
CA ALA A 126 -66.28 -24.59 -6.70
C ALA A 126 -65.63 -24.84 -5.32
N LEU A 127 -65.67 -23.85 -4.43
CA LEU A 127 -65.28 -24.02 -3.04
C LEU A 127 -66.35 -24.86 -2.32
N ALA A 128 -66.00 -26.08 -1.92
CA ALA A 128 -66.88 -26.98 -1.20
C ALA A 128 -67.23 -26.42 0.20
N ALA A 129 -68.31 -26.92 0.81
CA ALA A 129 -68.56 -26.69 2.23
C ALA A 129 -67.42 -27.34 3.06
N PRO A 130 -67.13 -26.83 4.28
CA PRO A 130 -66.11 -27.46 5.11
C PRO A 130 -66.63 -28.81 5.54
N GLU A 131 -65.73 -29.78 5.71
CA GLU A 131 -66.08 -30.99 6.45
C GLU A 131 -66.57 -30.59 7.85
N ASP A 132 -67.76 -31.06 8.21
CA ASP A 132 -68.33 -30.82 9.53
C ASP A 132 -67.61 -31.69 10.56
N LEU A 133 -66.75 -31.05 11.36
CA LEU A 133 -65.97 -31.71 12.42
C LEU A 133 -66.84 -32.17 13.61
N SER A 134 -68.11 -31.74 13.66
CA SER A 134 -69.12 -32.19 14.63
C SER A 134 -69.66 -33.57 14.27
N HIS A 135 -69.55 -33.97 13.01
CA HIS A 135 -70.05 -35.25 12.55
C HIS A 135 -69.13 -36.39 13.03
N ARG A 136 -69.73 -37.37 13.71
CA ARG A 136 -69.04 -38.57 14.23
C ARG A 136 -68.25 -39.30 13.15
N SER A 137 -68.65 -39.18 11.89
CA SER A 137 -68.03 -39.74 10.68
C SER A 137 -66.57 -39.29 10.47
N HIS A 138 -66.18 -38.12 10.99
CA HIS A 138 -64.82 -37.58 10.86
C HIS A 138 -63.86 -38.12 11.95
N TRP A 139 -64.41 -38.58 13.09
CA TRP A 139 -63.66 -39.15 14.21
C TRP A 139 -63.69 -40.68 14.23
N GLN A 140 -64.55 -41.29 13.42
CA GLN A 140 -64.45 -42.71 13.12
C GLN A 140 -63.36 -42.90 12.06
N PRO A 141 -62.36 -43.78 12.27
CA PRO A 141 -61.68 -44.35 11.12
C PRO A 141 -62.77 -44.93 10.21
N ALA A 142 -62.67 -44.73 8.90
CA ALA A 142 -63.65 -45.20 7.93
C ALA A 142 -63.88 -46.71 8.08
N GLU A 143 -64.79 -47.07 8.99
CA GLU A 143 -65.40 -48.38 9.05
C GLU A 143 -66.39 -48.41 7.89
N PRO A 144 -66.32 -49.44 7.03
CA PRO A 144 -67.14 -49.50 5.84
C PRO A 144 -68.61 -49.50 6.26
N GLU A 145 -69.35 -48.54 5.71
CA GLU A 145 -70.79 -48.34 5.87
C GLU A 145 -71.55 -49.66 5.99
N ALA A 146 -72.06 -49.91 7.20
CA ALA A 146 -73.26 -50.71 7.38
C ALA A 146 -74.42 -49.72 7.53
N GLU A 147 -75.08 -49.41 6.41
CA GLU A 147 -76.46 -48.92 6.47
C GLU A 147 -77.38 -50.11 6.69
N ASP A 148 -77.96 -50.09 7.89
CA ASP A 148 -79.19 -50.74 8.28
C ASP A 148 -80.35 -50.26 7.39
N THR A 149 -81.21 -51.17 6.94
CA THR A 149 -82.67 -51.03 7.14
C THR A 149 -83.37 -52.34 6.75
N ALA A 150 -83.88 -52.99 7.79
CA ALA A 150 -85.17 -53.65 7.89
C ALA A 150 -85.73 -54.38 6.66
N GLU A 151 -85.87 -55.70 6.77
CA GLU A 151 -87.11 -56.34 6.33
C GLU A 151 -87.43 -57.57 7.20
N ALA A 152 -88.61 -57.52 7.79
CA ALA A 152 -89.27 -58.67 8.36
C ALA A 152 -89.83 -59.54 7.23
N ASP A 153 -89.88 -60.83 7.52
CA ASP A 153 -90.93 -61.76 7.10
C ASP A 153 -90.77 -62.60 5.81
N THR A 154 -91.09 -63.88 6.01
CA THR A 154 -91.42 -64.96 5.08
C THR A 154 -90.36 -65.60 4.18
N GLY A 155 -90.25 -66.94 4.34
CA GLY A 155 -90.51 -67.82 3.20
C GLY A 155 -89.31 -68.33 2.40
N SER A 156 -88.76 -69.45 2.85
CA SER A 156 -88.55 -70.67 2.06
C SER A 156 -87.96 -70.58 0.63
N THR A 157 -86.88 -71.33 0.42
CA THR A 157 -86.78 -72.41 -0.59
C THR A 157 -85.53 -72.35 -1.48
N GLN A 158 -84.72 -73.39 -1.26
CA GLN A 158 -83.87 -74.15 -2.18
C GLN A 158 -82.57 -73.55 -2.77
N ALA A 159 -81.51 -74.24 -2.36
CA ALA A 159 -80.21 -74.35 -2.95
C ALA A 159 -80.20 -74.56 -4.46
N HIS A 160 -79.41 -73.74 -5.16
CA HIS A 160 -78.72 -74.14 -6.38
C HIS A 160 -77.21 -73.97 -6.17
N ALA A 161 -76.48 -75.07 -6.36
CA ALA A 161 -75.03 -75.10 -6.43
C ALA A 161 -74.56 -74.23 -7.60
N GLY A 162 -73.84 -73.16 -7.29
CA GLY A 162 -73.11 -72.34 -8.24
C GLY A 162 -71.72 -72.09 -7.69
N GLU A 163 -70.71 -72.25 -8.54
CA GLU A 163 -69.33 -71.83 -8.30
C GLU A 163 -69.29 -70.50 -7.53
N PRO A 164 -68.33 -70.28 -6.60
CA PRO A 164 -68.28 -69.04 -5.85
C PRO A 164 -67.94 -67.91 -6.82
N ARG A 165 -68.97 -67.24 -7.36
CA ARG A 165 -68.85 -65.96 -8.04
C ARG A 165 -68.13 -65.05 -7.06
N ALA A 166 -66.84 -64.82 -7.29
CA ALA A 166 -66.04 -63.92 -6.49
C ALA A 166 -66.86 -62.65 -6.29
N SER A 167 -67.21 -62.40 -5.02
CA SER A 167 -68.05 -61.30 -4.61
C SER A 167 -67.53 -60.05 -5.29
N TRP A 168 -68.41 -59.20 -5.81
CA TRP A 168 -67.99 -57.94 -6.41
C TRP A 168 -67.03 -57.17 -5.47
N ARG A 169 -67.20 -57.35 -4.15
CA ARG A 169 -66.27 -56.92 -3.08
C ARG A 169 -64.84 -57.47 -3.19
N ASP A 170 -64.65 -58.75 -3.54
CA ASP A 170 -63.32 -59.37 -3.73
C ASP A 170 -62.63 -58.97 -5.05
N ARG A 171 -63.42 -58.58 -6.06
CA ARG A 171 -62.89 -58.01 -7.31
C ARG A 171 -62.45 -56.56 -7.11
N VAL A 172 -63.25 -55.77 -6.39
CA VAL A 172 -62.90 -54.39 -6.00
C VAL A 172 -61.69 -54.37 -5.07
N ARG A 173 -61.61 -55.28 -4.09
CA ARG A 173 -60.44 -55.42 -3.21
C ARG A 173 -59.16 -55.75 -3.97
N ARG A 174 -59.22 -56.70 -4.92
CA ARG A 174 -58.06 -57.05 -5.76
C ARG A 174 -57.64 -55.92 -6.70
N LEU A 175 -58.59 -55.17 -7.25
CA LEU A 175 -58.30 -53.97 -8.04
C LEU A 175 -57.64 -52.88 -7.18
N ALA A 176 -58.14 -52.64 -5.97
CA ALA A 176 -57.56 -51.68 -5.03
C ALA A 176 -56.15 -52.11 -4.58
N GLU A 177 -55.92 -53.40 -4.32
CA GLU A 177 -54.59 -53.92 -3.99
C GLU A 177 -53.61 -53.79 -5.16
N ASN A 178 -54.05 -54.03 -6.39
CA ASN A 178 -53.22 -53.87 -7.58
C ASN A 178 -52.88 -52.39 -7.82
N GLN A 179 -53.85 -51.48 -7.71
CA GLN A 179 -53.62 -50.04 -7.81
C GLN A 179 -52.71 -49.52 -6.68
N TRP A 180 -52.85 -50.03 -5.46
CA TRP A 180 -51.96 -49.69 -4.35
C TRP A 180 -50.53 -50.18 -4.58
N ARG A 181 -50.35 -51.40 -5.12
CA ARG A 181 -49.04 -51.94 -5.49
C ARG A 181 -48.39 -51.13 -6.61
N GLU A 182 -49.15 -50.79 -7.66
CA GLU A 182 -48.70 -49.95 -8.78
C GLU A 182 -48.30 -48.55 -8.30
N HIS A 183 -49.14 -47.91 -7.47
CA HIS A 183 -48.82 -46.60 -6.90
C HIS A 183 -47.59 -46.65 -5.99
N LYS A 184 -47.42 -47.72 -5.19
CA LYS A 184 -46.23 -47.91 -4.33
C LYS A 184 -44.96 -48.14 -5.16
N GLN A 185 -45.04 -48.92 -6.23
CA GLN A 185 -43.93 -49.11 -7.18
C GLN A 185 -43.58 -47.81 -7.90
N GLN A 186 -44.58 -47.05 -8.34
CA GLN A 186 -44.39 -45.76 -9.00
C GLN A 186 -43.78 -44.72 -8.04
N GLN A 187 -44.19 -44.71 -6.77
CA GLN A 187 -43.60 -43.89 -5.72
C GLN A 187 -42.15 -44.29 -5.44
N GLN A 188 -41.82 -45.59 -5.38
CA GLN A 188 -40.45 -46.06 -5.22
C GLN A 188 -39.58 -45.67 -6.42
N TRP A 189 -40.09 -45.81 -7.66
CA TRP A 189 -39.39 -45.38 -8.86
C TRP A 189 -39.13 -43.87 -8.90
N ARG A 190 -40.13 -43.05 -8.53
CA ARG A 190 -39.96 -41.59 -8.40
C ARG A 190 -38.93 -41.22 -7.33
N ARG A 191 -38.90 -41.92 -6.20
CA ARG A 191 -37.88 -41.70 -5.14
C ARG A 191 -36.49 -42.05 -5.64
N GLN A 192 -36.32 -43.16 -6.36
CA GLN A 192 -35.04 -43.54 -6.96
C GLN A 192 -34.59 -42.53 -8.01
N GLN A 193 -35.49 -42.05 -8.87
CA GLN A 193 -35.15 -41.00 -9.84
C GLN A 193 -34.79 -39.67 -9.15
N ALA A 194 -35.50 -39.28 -8.10
CA ALA A 194 -35.18 -38.10 -7.33
C ALA A 194 -33.81 -38.22 -6.63
N GLN A 195 -33.46 -39.41 -6.12
CA GLN A 195 -32.14 -39.68 -5.56
C GLN A 195 -31.04 -39.58 -6.62
N GLN A 196 -31.22 -40.22 -7.77
CA GLN A 196 -30.25 -40.14 -8.88
C GLN A 196 -30.11 -38.70 -9.42
N ALA A 197 -31.19 -37.92 -9.46
CA ALA A 197 -31.13 -36.51 -9.86
C ALA A 197 -30.30 -35.68 -8.86
N ARG A 198 -30.52 -35.88 -7.56
CA ARG A 198 -29.75 -35.22 -6.49
C ARG A 198 -28.28 -35.61 -6.53
N GLU A 199 -27.95 -36.88 -6.73
CA GLU A 199 -26.57 -37.34 -6.86
C GLU A 199 -25.88 -36.71 -8.07
N ARG A 200 -26.57 -36.60 -9.22
CA ARG A 200 -26.04 -35.93 -10.41
C ARG A 200 -25.85 -34.43 -10.18
N GLU A 201 -26.75 -33.79 -9.46
CA GLU A 201 -26.62 -32.37 -9.10
C GLU A 201 -25.43 -32.15 -8.17
N GLN A 202 -25.28 -32.96 -7.13
CA GLN A 202 -24.11 -32.94 -6.24
C GLN A 202 -22.80 -33.20 -6.99
N GLN A 203 -22.79 -34.14 -7.93
CA GLN A 203 -21.61 -34.40 -8.78
C GLN A 203 -21.28 -33.20 -9.67
N ARG A 204 -22.29 -32.52 -10.24
CA ARG A 204 -22.08 -31.30 -11.03
C ARG A 204 -21.55 -30.15 -10.19
N GLU A 205 -22.09 -29.97 -8.99
CA GLU A 205 -21.61 -28.96 -8.04
C GLU A 205 -20.18 -29.25 -7.59
N ALA A 206 -19.86 -30.49 -7.23
CA ALA A 206 -18.51 -30.90 -6.86
C ALA A 206 -17.52 -30.73 -8.02
N ALA A 207 -17.92 -31.09 -9.25
CA ALA A 207 -17.10 -30.87 -10.44
C ALA A 207 -16.88 -29.37 -10.71
N ALA A 208 -17.92 -28.54 -10.57
CA ALA A 208 -17.82 -27.10 -10.72
C ALA A 208 -16.94 -26.46 -9.63
N GLN A 209 -17.02 -26.94 -8.40
CA GLN A 209 -16.15 -26.52 -7.29
C GLN A 209 -14.69 -26.91 -7.57
N ALA A 210 -14.42 -28.15 -7.94
CA ALA A 210 -13.08 -28.60 -8.31
C ALA A 210 -12.49 -27.81 -9.48
N GLU A 211 -13.31 -27.43 -10.47
CA GLU A 211 -12.86 -26.57 -11.56
C GLU A 211 -12.53 -25.15 -11.09
N ARG A 212 -13.37 -24.56 -10.23
CA ARG A 212 -13.10 -23.24 -9.62
C ARG A 212 -11.81 -23.26 -8.82
N GLU A 213 -11.57 -24.29 -8.02
CA GLU A 213 -10.33 -24.46 -7.26
C GLU A 213 -9.12 -24.61 -8.18
N ARG A 214 -9.21 -25.41 -9.24
CA ARG A 214 -8.13 -25.54 -10.24
C ARG A 214 -7.83 -24.21 -10.92
N ARG A 215 -8.86 -23.44 -11.29
CA ARG A 215 -8.69 -22.11 -11.88
C ARG A 215 -8.07 -21.13 -10.89
N ALA A 216 -8.49 -21.16 -9.63
CA ALA A 216 -7.91 -20.34 -8.57
C ALA A 216 -6.44 -20.70 -8.31
N GLN A 217 -6.10 -21.99 -8.24
CA GLN A 217 -4.72 -22.47 -8.11
C GLN A 217 -3.87 -22.08 -9.33
N ALA A 218 -4.40 -22.22 -10.55
CA ALA A 218 -3.70 -21.79 -11.76
C ALA A 218 -3.46 -20.28 -11.78
N HIS A 219 -4.44 -19.49 -11.34
CA HIS A 219 -4.28 -18.04 -11.21
C HIS A 219 -3.24 -17.67 -10.15
N ALA A 220 -3.32 -18.29 -8.96
CA ALA A 220 -2.34 -18.08 -7.89
C ALA A 220 -0.92 -18.46 -8.34
N LYS A 221 -0.76 -19.56 -9.08
CA LYS A 221 0.53 -19.98 -9.64
C LYS A 221 1.06 -18.95 -10.65
N ARG A 222 0.21 -18.48 -11.57
CA ARG A 222 0.58 -17.41 -12.53
C ARG A 222 0.96 -16.12 -11.84
N GLN A 223 0.25 -15.74 -10.78
CA GLN A 223 0.59 -14.57 -9.98
C GLN A 223 1.94 -14.75 -9.29
N ALA A 224 2.20 -15.90 -8.66
CA ALA A 224 3.47 -16.19 -8.04
C ALA A 224 4.63 -16.21 -9.05
N GLU A 225 4.43 -16.78 -10.24
CA GLU A 225 5.41 -16.75 -11.33
C GLU A 225 5.68 -15.32 -11.82
N ALA A 226 4.63 -14.50 -11.99
CA ALA A 226 4.78 -13.10 -12.38
C ALA A 226 5.51 -12.27 -11.31
N GLU A 227 5.18 -12.47 -10.03
CA GLU A 227 5.89 -11.83 -8.92
C GLU A 227 7.35 -12.27 -8.84
N ALA A 228 7.64 -13.55 -9.07
CA ALA A 228 9.00 -14.06 -9.11
C ALA A 228 9.80 -13.43 -10.27
N GLN A 229 9.20 -13.34 -11.46
CA GLN A 229 9.81 -12.65 -12.62
C GLN A 229 10.05 -11.17 -12.35
N GLN A 230 9.10 -10.46 -11.73
CA GLN A 230 9.26 -9.06 -11.35
C GLN A 230 10.40 -8.88 -10.33
N ARG A 231 10.49 -9.77 -9.32
CA ARG A 231 11.58 -9.74 -8.34
C ARG A 231 12.93 -10.01 -9.00
N GLU A 232 13.01 -10.94 -9.94
CA GLU A 232 14.24 -11.23 -10.68
C GLU A 232 14.65 -10.05 -11.57
N GLN A 233 13.71 -9.45 -12.30
CA GLN A 233 13.97 -8.23 -13.09
C GLN A 233 14.41 -7.07 -12.21
N ALA A 234 13.78 -6.87 -11.05
CA ALA A 234 14.17 -5.84 -10.10
C ALA A 234 15.59 -6.08 -9.54
N ARG A 235 15.95 -7.34 -9.25
CA ARG A 235 17.31 -7.71 -8.86
C ARG A 235 18.33 -7.42 -9.96
N GLN A 236 18.04 -7.82 -11.19
CA GLN A 236 18.92 -7.54 -12.34
C GLN A 236 19.10 -6.04 -12.57
N GLN A 237 18.01 -5.26 -12.46
CA GLN A 237 18.07 -3.80 -12.57
C GLN A 237 18.89 -3.18 -11.44
N ALA A 238 18.71 -3.62 -10.19
CA ALA A 238 19.48 -3.15 -9.05
C ALA A 238 20.96 -3.50 -9.18
N GLU A 239 21.30 -4.71 -9.62
CA GLU A 239 22.67 -5.13 -9.89
C GLU A 239 23.31 -4.30 -11.01
N ALA A 240 22.60 -4.07 -12.12
CA ALA A 240 23.06 -3.22 -13.22
C ALA A 240 23.27 -1.77 -12.77
N GLN A 241 22.38 -1.21 -11.95
CA GLN A 241 22.54 0.12 -11.37
C GLN A 241 23.74 0.18 -10.42
N ALA A 242 23.92 -0.83 -9.56
CA ALA A 242 25.06 -0.91 -8.66
C ALA A 242 26.39 -1.03 -9.43
N GLN A 243 26.41 -1.78 -10.53
CA GLN A 243 27.58 -1.86 -11.43
C GLN A 243 27.89 -0.50 -12.05
N ARG A 244 26.89 0.20 -12.61
CA ARG A 244 27.07 1.55 -13.17
C ARG A 244 27.61 2.52 -12.12
N GLN A 245 27.07 2.51 -10.91
CA GLN A 245 27.57 3.34 -9.82
C GLN A 245 29.01 3.00 -9.43
N ARG A 246 29.38 1.71 -9.41
CA ARG A 246 30.77 1.27 -9.15
C ARG A 246 31.70 1.72 -10.27
N GLU A 247 31.28 1.64 -11.52
CA GLU A 247 32.06 2.13 -12.66
C GLU A 247 32.23 3.64 -12.64
N GLU A 248 31.15 4.40 -12.39
CA GLU A 248 31.19 5.86 -12.26
C GLU A 248 32.08 6.30 -11.11
N THR A 249 31.96 5.67 -9.95
CA THR A 249 32.82 5.98 -8.79
C THR A 249 34.27 5.61 -9.05
N ALA A 250 34.55 4.46 -9.69
CA ALA A 250 35.90 4.09 -10.10
C ALA A 250 36.47 5.06 -11.15
N GLN A 251 35.67 5.49 -12.12
CA GLN A 251 36.09 6.50 -13.11
C GLN A 251 36.37 7.84 -12.44
N ARG A 252 35.52 8.26 -11.50
CA ARG A 252 35.71 9.49 -10.73
C ARG A 252 37.00 9.43 -9.92
N GLN A 253 37.25 8.33 -9.20
CA GLN A 253 38.49 8.12 -8.45
C GLN A 253 39.71 8.13 -9.37
N ARG A 254 39.65 7.49 -10.54
CA ARG A 254 40.74 7.53 -11.54
C ARG A 254 40.99 8.95 -12.04
N ARG A 255 39.93 9.72 -12.34
CA ARG A 255 40.05 11.14 -12.75
C ARG A 255 40.67 11.99 -11.65
N GLU A 256 40.22 11.84 -10.41
CA GLU A 256 40.76 12.56 -9.25
C GLU A 256 42.23 12.18 -9.00
N GLN A 257 42.59 10.90 -9.10
CA GLN A 257 43.97 10.45 -8.97
C GLN A 257 44.87 10.99 -10.10
N GLN A 258 44.36 11.02 -11.33
CA GLN A 258 45.09 11.56 -12.48
C GLN A 258 45.27 13.08 -12.37
N GLN A 259 44.26 13.79 -11.86
CA GLN A 259 44.35 15.22 -11.55
C GLN A 259 45.39 15.47 -10.46
N ARG A 260 45.39 14.71 -9.36
CA ARG A 260 46.41 14.80 -8.30
C ARG A 260 47.82 14.56 -8.84
N GLN A 261 48.03 13.49 -9.60
CA GLN A 261 49.33 13.21 -10.22
C GLN A 261 49.77 14.32 -11.19
N ASN A 262 48.83 14.92 -11.94
CA ASN A 262 49.15 16.04 -12.82
C ASN A 262 49.50 17.30 -12.04
N GLN A 263 48.77 17.60 -10.96
CA GLN A 263 49.08 18.71 -10.04
C GLN A 263 50.45 18.51 -9.40
N GLU A 264 50.74 17.31 -8.87
CA GLU A 264 52.05 16.97 -8.30
C GLU A 264 53.17 17.13 -9.34
N ARG A 265 52.97 16.63 -10.58
CA ARG A 265 53.94 16.82 -11.66
C ARG A 265 54.13 18.29 -12.03
N GLN A 266 53.07 19.09 -12.05
CA GLN A 266 53.17 20.53 -12.29
C GLN A 266 53.93 21.24 -11.18
N GLN A 267 53.67 20.87 -9.93
CA GLN A 267 54.32 21.43 -8.76
C GLN A 267 55.80 21.05 -8.71
N GLN A 268 56.15 19.79 -8.97
CA GLN A 268 57.54 19.35 -9.13
C GLN A 268 58.27 20.12 -10.24
N ARG A 269 57.62 20.34 -11.39
CA ARG A 269 58.18 21.15 -12.49
C ARG A 269 58.36 22.61 -12.09
N HIS A 270 57.43 23.16 -11.31
CA HIS A 270 57.52 24.53 -10.81
C HIS A 270 58.68 24.65 -9.81
N ASP A 271 58.76 23.75 -8.83
CA ASP A 271 59.81 23.74 -7.82
C ASP A 271 61.19 23.50 -8.45
N GLN A 272 61.28 22.63 -9.45
CA GLN A 272 62.52 22.41 -10.19
C GLN A 272 62.95 23.64 -10.98
N ARG A 273 62.00 24.37 -11.59
CA ARG A 273 62.28 25.66 -12.24
C ARG A 273 62.75 26.71 -11.25
N GLN A 274 62.10 26.81 -10.09
CA GLN A 274 62.52 27.74 -9.04
C GLN A 274 63.92 27.41 -8.51
N ARG A 275 64.24 26.13 -8.28
CA ARG A 275 65.59 25.71 -7.88
C ARG A 275 66.64 26.07 -8.93
N GLN A 276 66.37 25.77 -10.21
CA GLN A 276 67.27 26.15 -11.31
C GLN A 276 67.46 27.66 -11.41
N GLU A 277 66.40 28.45 -11.18
CA GLU A 277 66.47 29.91 -11.21
C GLU A 277 67.27 30.45 -10.03
N GLN A 278 67.06 29.92 -8.81
CA GLN A 278 67.86 30.24 -7.63
C GLN A 278 69.34 29.87 -7.83
N GLU A 279 69.63 28.70 -8.39
CA GLU A 279 71.01 28.28 -8.71
C GLU A 279 71.65 29.23 -9.74
N ARG A 280 70.91 29.60 -10.80
CA ARG A 280 71.37 30.59 -11.79
C ARG A 280 71.64 31.95 -11.16
N GLN A 281 70.76 32.39 -10.25
CA GLN A 281 70.92 33.66 -9.55
C GLN A 281 72.14 33.63 -8.62
N GLN A 282 72.31 32.56 -7.84
CA GLN A 282 73.49 32.37 -7.00
C GLN A 282 74.79 32.30 -7.82
N GLN A 283 74.77 31.63 -8.98
CA GLN A 283 75.92 31.60 -9.89
C GLN A 283 76.24 33.00 -10.43
N ARG A 284 75.24 33.77 -10.85
CA ARG A 284 75.41 35.17 -11.28
C ARG A 284 75.97 36.04 -10.16
N GLU A 285 75.45 35.93 -8.95
CA GLU A 285 75.95 36.66 -7.78
C GLU A 285 77.40 36.26 -7.44
N ARG A 286 77.74 34.97 -7.49
CA ARG A 286 79.13 34.51 -7.29
C ARG A 286 80.06 35.06 -8.37
N GLN A 287 79.64 35.07 -9.63
CA GLN A 287 80.43 35.65 -10.73
C GLN A 287 80.60 37.16 -10.55
N GLN A 288 79.53 37.88 -10.17
CA GLN A 288 79.60 39.32 -9.87
C GLN A 288 80.53 39.61 -8.70
N ARG A 289 80.41 38.88 -7.57
CA ARG A 289 81.30 39.03 -6.42
C ARG A 289 82.76 38.75 -6.78
N ARG A 290 83.01 37.76 -7.65
CA ARG A 290 84.36 37.46 -8.15
C ARG A 290 84.91 38.61 -9.01
N HIS A 291 84.10 39.14 -9.93
CA HIS A 291 84.49 40.32 -10.73
C HIS A 291 84.66 41.59 -9.89
N GLU A 292 83.83 41.82 -8.87
CA GLU A 292 84.04 42.94 -7.93
C GLU A 292 85.32 42.77 -7.12
N GLN A 293 85.67 41.55 -6.68
CA GLN A 293 86.94 41.29 -6.00
C GLN A 293 88.14 41.52 -6.94
N GLU A 294 88.06 41.05 -8.19
CA GLU A 294 89.09 41.29 -9.21
C GLU A 294 89.24 42.78 -9.55
N GLN A 295 88.13 43.52 -9.64
CA GLN A 295 88.15 44.98 -9.82
C GLN A 295 88.71 45.72 -8.61
N ARG A 296 88.35 45.31 -7.38
CA ARG A 296 88.92 45.87 -6.14
C ARG A 296 90.42 45.58 -6.02
N GLN A 297 90.87 44.40 -6.46
CA GLN A 297 92.30 44.07 -6.51
C GLN A 297 93.04 44.88 -7.59
N ARG A 298 92.43 45.15 -8.76
CA ARG A 298 93.00 46.06 -9.77
C ARG A 298 92.99 47.54 -9.35
N ALA A 299 91.96 47.99 -8.63
CA ALA A 299 91.85 49.36 -8.13
C ALA A 299 92.72 49.64 -6.88
N GLY A 300 93.19 48.60 -6.19
CA GLY A 300 94.01 48.71 -4.98
C GLY A 300 95.49 49.10 -5.20
N LEU A 301 95.95 49.28 -6.45
CA LEU A 301 97.35 49.59 -6.76
C LEU A 301 97.72 51.08 -6.84
N GLN A 302 96.81 52.04 -6.61
CA GLN A 302 97.13 53.47 -6.79
C GLN A 302 96.61 54.43 -5.71
N THR A 303 96.77 54.08 -4.42
CA THR A 303 96.57 55.08 -3.35
C THR A 303 97.77 55.12 -2.41
N PRO A 304 98.37 56.30 -2.16
CA PRO A 304 99.48 56.42 -1.22
C PRO A 304 99.00 55.99 0.17
N SER A 305 99.77 55.06 0.75
CA SER A 305 99.52 54.46 2.05
C SER A 305 99.29 55.55 3.12
N TYR A 306 98.37 55.30 4.05
CA TYR A 306 97.98 56.26 5.11
C TYR A 306 99.16 56.94 5.83
N PRO A 307 100.30 56.27 6.12
CA PRO A 307 101.48 56.92 6.72
C PRO A 307 102.13 57.98 5.82
N ILE A 308 102.18 57.75 4.50
CA ILE A 308 102.76 58.67 3.51
C ILE A 308 101.89 59.94 3.42
N ARG A 309 100.57 59.77 3.35
CA ARG A 309 99.62 60.90 3.30
C ARG A 309 99.69 61.75 4.56
N ARG A 310 99.82 61.11 5.73
CA ARG A 310 99.99 61.81 7.01
C ARG A 310 101.31 62.58 7.09
N ALA A 311 102.40 62.02 6.56
CA ALA A 311 103.70 62.68 6.52
C ALA A 311 103.69 63.92 5.59
N LEU A 312 103.00 63.86 4.45
CA LEU A 312 102.80 65.01 3.56
C LEU A 312 102.05 66.16 4.26
N ILE A 313 100.98 65.83 5.01
CA ILE A 313 100.24 66.82 5.80
C ILE A 313 101.12 67.45 6.89
N GLU A 314 101.94 66.66 7.59
CA GLU A 314 102.82 67.17 8.67
C GLU A 314 103.90 68.13 8.15
N LEU A 315 104.36 67.97 6.90
CA LEU A 315 105.26 68.90 6.22
C LEU A 315 104.55 70.04 5.46
N GLU A 316 103.21 70.11 5.54
CA GLU A 316 102.37 71.09 4.83
C GLU A 316 102.56 71.03 3.29
N LEU A 317 102.63 69.81 2.74
CA LEU A 317 102.86 69.54 1.31
C LEU A 317 101.66 68.87 0.66
N ASP A 318 101.51 69.09 -0.65
CA ASP A 318 100.47 68.47 -1.46
C ASP A 318 100.76 66.97 -1.72
N ALA A 319 99.72 66.21 -2.10
CA ALA A 319 99.80 64.79 -2.40
C ALA A 319 100.85 64.43 -3.48
N ASN A 320 101.18 65.39 -4.36
CA ASN A 320 102.14 65.21 -5.46
C ASN A 320 103.46 65.98 -5.29
N ALA A 321 103.82 66.37 -4.05
CA ALA A 321 105.02 67.14 -3.79
C ALA A 321 106.31 66.40 -4.22
N SER A 322 107.18 67.11 -4.92
CA SER A 322 108.45 66.58 -5.42
C SER A 322 109.50 66.43 -4.29
N PRO A 323 110.51 65.55 -4.44
CA PRO A 323 111.58 65.39 -3.44
C PRO A 323 112.35 66.67 -3.11
N ARG A 324 112.40 67.63 -4.05
CA ARG A 324 113.01 68.95 -3.82
C ARG A 324 112.15 69.83 -2.91
N GLU A 325 110.84 69.81 -3.11
CA GLU A 325 109.87 70.54 -2.28
C GLU A 325 109.83 69.97 -0.86
N ILE A 326 109.94 68.65 -0.70
CA ILE A 326 110.04 67.97 0.60
C ILE A 326 111.25 68.48 1.39
N LYS A 327 112.42 68.55 0.76
CA LYS A 327 113.65 69.06 1.40
C LYS A 327 113.56 70.55 1.75
N LEU A 328 112.95 71.36 0.88
CA LEU A 328 112.74 72.79 1.11
C LEU A 328 111.79 73.04 2.28
N ALA A 329 110.67 72.32 2.34
CA ALA A 329 109.69 72.42 3.43
C ALA A 329 110.29 71.96 4.77
N TYR A 330 111.03 70.85 4.78
CA TYR A 330 111.77 70.40 5.96
C TYR A 330 112.71 71.50 6.46
N ARG A 331 113.55 72.07 5.59
CA ARG A 331 114.48 73.15 5.98
C ARG A 331 113.73 74.37 6.54
N ARG A 332 112.62 74.78 5.91
CA ARG A 332 111.79 75.91 6.36
C ARG A 332 111.20 75.66 7.75
N LEU A 333 110.60 74.49 7.96
CA LEU A 333 109.93 74.14 9.21
C LEU A 333 110.93 73.82 10.33
N ALA A 334 112.05 73.18 10.00
CA ALA A 334 113.18 72.95 10.90
C ALA A 334 113.75 74.27 11.42
N GLN A 335 113.98 75.26 10.55
CA GLN A 335 114.46 76.58 10.97
C GLN A 335 113.43 77.37 11.80
N ARG A 336 112.13 77.13 11.60
CA ARG A 336 111.05 77.80 12.35
C ARG A 336 110.87 77.20 13.74
N HIS A 337 111.01 75.88 13.86
CA HIS A 337 110.77 75.13 15.10
C HIS A 337 112.06 74.61 15.76
N HIS A 338 113.22 75.10 15.34
CA HIS A 338 114.49 74.70 15.95
C HIS A 338 114.49 75.10 17.44
N PRO A 339 114.80 74.18 18.38
CA PRO A 339 114.77 74.47 19.81
C PRO A 339 115.74 75.61 20.20
N ASP A 340 116.83 75.77 19.43
CA ASP A 340 117.85 76.81 19.65
C ASP A 340 117.32 78.25 19.52
N ARG A 341 116.27 78.45 18.70
CA ARG A 341 115.64 79.78 18.55
C ARG A 341 114.77 80.19 19.74
N PHE A 342 114.46 79.26 20.63
CA PHE A 342 113.62 79.49 21.80
C PHE A 342 114.43 79.50 23.11
N HIS A 343 115.77 79.54 23.04
CA HIS A 343 116.63 79.74 24.20
C HIS A 343 116.35 81.11 24.84
N GLY A 344 116.02 81.10 26.14
CA GLY A 344 115.60 82.28 26.90
C GLY A 344 114.08 82.46 27.06
N GLN A 345 113.25 81.61 26.44
CA GLN A 345 111.80 81.55 26.69
C GLN A 345 111.44 80.46 27.72
N SER A 346 110.16 80.37 28.11
CA SER A 346 109.69 79.37 29.08
C SER A 346 109.96 77.94 28.63
N GLU A 347 110.28 77.07 29.59
CA GLU A 347 110.63 75.65 29.39
C GLU A 347 109.59 74.87 28.57
N TRP A 348 108.30 75.21 28.76
CA TRP A 348 107.18 74.67 27.99
C TRP A 348 107.30 74.96 26.48
N ARG A 349 107.77 76.15 26.08
CA ARG A 349 107.93 76.51 24.66
C ARG A 349 109.08 75.77 23.99
N ILE A 350 110.18 75.56 24.72
CA ILE A 350 111.33 74.79 24.23
C ILE A 350 110.90 73.33 24.01
N THR A 351 110.15 72.77 24.95
CA THR A 351 109.62 71.40 24.85
C THR A 351 108.67 71.24 23.66
N LEU A 352 107.76 72.21 23.46
CA LEU A 352 106.81 72.20 22.36
C LEU A 352 107.51 72.32 20.99
N ALA A 353 108.54 73.17 20.90
CA ALA A 353 109.37 73.30 19.70
C ALA A 353 110.11 72.00 19.37
N SER A 354 110.72 71.35 20.37
CA SER A 354 111.40 70.05 20.23
C SER A 354 110.46 68.95 19.75
N GLN A 355 109.26 68.84 20.33
CA GLN A 355 108.27 67.85 19.91
C GLN A 355 107.81 68.09 18.47
N ARG A 356 107.58 69.35 18.07
CA ARG A 356 107.18 69.68 16.70
C ARG A 356 108.32 69.40 15.71
N PHE A 357 109.56 69.76 16.07
CA PHE A 357 110.75 69.47 15.26
C PHE A 357 110.94 67.97 15.02
N GLN A 358 110.76 67.14 16.05
CA GLN A 358 110.86 65.68 15.91
C GLN A 358 109.78 65.11 14.98
N ARG A 359 108.55 65.63 15.01
CA ARG A 359 107.47 65.21 14.09
C ARG A 359 107.80 65.59 12.65
N ILE A 360 108.30 66.81 12.43
CA ILE A 360 108.76 67.29 11.12
C ILE A 360 109.89 66.40 10.58
N LYS A 361 110.86 66.03 11.42
CA LYS A 361 111.95 65.12 11.06
C LYS A 361 111.44 63.72 10.68
N ASN A 362 110.59 63.12 11.52
CA ASN A 362 110.05 61.78 11.26
C ASN A 362 109.22 61.73 9.97
N ALA A 363 108.45 62.78 9.69
CA ALA A 363 107.68 62.89 8.44
C ALA A 363 108.60 63.00 7.22
N TYR A 364 109.68 63.77 7.31
CA TYR A 364 110.70 63.86 6.26
C TYR A 364 111.40 62.51 6.00
N ASP A 365 111.81 61.81 7.05
CA ASP A 365 112.49 60.52 6.94
C ASP A 365 111.59 59.46 6.28
N LEU A 366 110.29 59.41 6.66
CA LEU A 366 109.31 58.50 6.06
C LEU A 366 109.05 58.81 4.57
N LEU A 367 109.01 60.08 4.19
CA LEU A 367 108.81 60.46 2.79
C LEU A 367 110.06 60.16 1.95
N MET A 368 111.26 60.39 2.48
CA MET A 368 112.50 60.05 1.77
C MET A 368 112.74 58.55 1.61
N GLN A 369 112.13 57.70 2.43
CA GLN A 369 112.16 56.24 2.26
C GLN A 369 111.18 55.74 1.18
N HIS A 370 110.17 56.55 0.84
CA HIS A 370 109.08 56.19 -0.07
C HIS A 370 108.98 57.11 -1.32
N ALA A 371 109.90 58.05 -1.49
CA ALA A 371 110.03 58.98 -2.62
C ALA A 371 111.26 58.63 -3.47
#